data_AF-A0A4Q8LUH1-F1
#
_entry.id   AF-A0A4Q8LUH1-F1
#
_cell.length_a   1.000
_cell.length_b   1.000
_cell.length_c   1.000
_cell.angle_alpha   90.00
_cell.angle_beta   90.00
_cell.angle_gamma   90.00
#
_symmetry.space_group_name_H-M   'P 1'
#
loop_
_entity.id
_entity.type
_entity.pdbx_description
1 polymer ?
#
loop_
_entity_poly.entity_id
_entity_poly.type
_entity_poly.pdbx_seq_one_letter_code
_entity_poly.pdbx_strand_id
1 'polypeptide(L)'
;MKWKLIVSHACLLFLAGVVVGILEIRPDPLEIRGLLVSYLLNAAALFLVEAGIYVNLAYRASSRPWLHAGAAALLNELAAGGLFLIFFVDSFGAAWSLAVFDHVISLAALLLGTFTGLRLRRMPRVSM
;
A
#
# COMPACT_ATOMS: atom_id res chain seq x y z
N MET A 1 16.75 -17.00 -6.18
CA MET A 1 16.88 -15.82 -5.28
C MET A 1 15.59 -15.00 -5.35
N LYS A 2 14.76 -14.98 -4.29
CA LYS A 2 13.41 -14.37 -4.29
C LYS A 2 13.40 -12.86 -3.96
N TRP A 3 14.58 -12.29 -3.72
CA TRP A 3 14.76 -10.88 -3.40
C TRP A 3 14.28 -9.94 -4.50
N LYS A 4 14.53 -10.27 -5.77
CA LYS A 4 14.06 -9.47 -6.92
C LYS A 4 12.54 -9.29 -6.93
N LEU A 5 11.79 -10.32 -6.51
CA LEU A 5 10.34 -10.26 -6.41
C LEU A 5 9.89 -9.36 -5.25
N ILE A 6 10.56 -9.43 -4.10
CA ILE A 6 10.25 -8.58 -2.94
C ILE A 6 10.50 -7.11 -3.30
N VAL A 7 11.68 -6.80 -3.86
CA VAL A 7 12.05 -5.44 -4.27
C VAL A 7 11.10 -4.90 -5.34
N SER A 8 10.73 -5.69 -6.35
CA SER A 8 9.80 -5.20 -7.37
C SER A 8 8.43 -4.83 -6.80
N HIS A 9 7.92 -5.59 -5.83
CA HIS A 9 6.65 -5.29 -5.18
C HIS A 9 6.78 -4.12 -4.20
N ALA A 10 7.91 -3.97 -3.52
CA ALA A 10 8.20 -2.77 -2.72
C ALA A 10 8.19 -1.51 -3.59
N CYS A 11 8.81 -1.55 -4.78
CA CYS A 11 8.77 -0.44 -5.73
C CYS A 11 7.34 -0.15 -6.24
N LEU A 12 6.53 -1.18 -6.47
CA LEU A 12 5.13 -1.01 -6.89
C LEU A 12 4.29 -0.36 -5.78
N LEU A 13 4.46 -0.78 -4.52
CA LEU A 13 3.81 -0.16 -3.36
C LEU A 13 4.21 1.31 -3.25
N PHE A 14 5.51 1.58 -3.39
CA PHE A 14 6.06 2.94 -3.32
C PHE A 14 5.49 3.84 -4.41
N LEU A 15 5.46 3.36 -5.66
CA LEU A 15 4.87 4.09 -6.78
C LEU A 15 3.37 4.31 -6.60
N ALA A 16 2.64 3.33 -6.07
CA ALA A 16 1.21 3.49 -5.78
C ALA A 16 0.96 4.62 -4.76
N GLY A 17 1.74 4.64 -3.66
CA GLY A 17 1.68 5.71 -2.67
C GLY A 17 2.02 7.08 -3.24
N VAL A 18 3.09 7.19 -4.04
CA VAL A 18 3.48 8.45 -4.70
C VAL A 18 2.41 8.95 -5.66
N VAL A 19 1.84 8.07 -6.49
CA VAL A 19 0.78 8.44 -7.44
C VAL A 19 -0.45 8.96 -6.70
N VAL A 20 -0.87 8.29 -5.63
CA VAL A 20 -2.02 8.74 -4.82
C VAL A 20 -1.73 10.07 -4.14
N GLY A 21 -0.53 10.28 -3.60
CA GLY A 21 -0.13 11.56 -3.00
C GLY A 21 -0.07 12.73 -4.00
N ILE A 22 0.32 12.48 -5.26
CA ILE A 22 0.31 13.50 -6.33
C ILE A 22 -1.12 13.82 -6.78
N LEU A 23 -1.96 12.78 -6.90
CA LEU A 23 -3.33 12.89 -7.39
C LEU A 23 -4.33 13.28 -6.30
N GLU A 24 -3.88 13.44 -5.06
CA GLU A 24 -4.73 13.89 -3.97
C GLU A 24 -5.27 15.29 -4.29
N ILE A 25 -6.53 15.31 -4.74
CA ILE A 25 -7.25 16.53 -5.10
C ILE A 25 -7.30 17.38 -3.83
N ARG A 26 -6.61 18.52 -3.83
CA ARG A 26 -6.74 19.54 -2.78
C ARG A 26 -8.08 20.26 -3.01
N PRO A 27 -9.16 19.89 -2.32
CA PRO A 27 -10.43 20.57 -2.50
C PRO A 27 -10.37 21.93 -1.82
N ASP A 28 -11.26 22.83 -2.24
CA ASP A 28 -11.37 24.14 -1.60
C ASP A 28 -11.58 23.97 -0.09
N PRO A 29 -10.83 24.71 0.76
CA PRO A 29 -10.85 24.54 2.22
C PRO A 29 -12.21 24.83 2.87
N LEU A 30 -13.19 25.34 2.11
CA LEU A 30 -14.54 25.67 2.57
C LEU A 30 -15.51 24.48 2.54
N GLU A 31 -15.16 23.35 1.90
CA GLU A 31 -16.01 22.15 1.84
C GLU A 31 -15.38 20.93 2.54
N ILE A 32 -15.41 20.94 3.88
CA ILE A 32 -14.89 19.84 4.73
C ILE A 32 -15.44 18.47 4.31
N ARG A 33 -16.71 18.39 3.86
CA ARG A 33 -17.33 17.15 3.41
C ARG A 33 -16.75 16.65 2.08
N GLY A 34 -16.43 17.55 1.15
CA GLY A 34 -15.77 17.21 -0.11
C GLY A 34 -14.35 16.72 0.11
N LEU A 35 -13.63 17.34 1.05
CA LEU A 35 -12.29 16.94 1.47
C LEU A 35 -12.26 15.53 2.06
N LEU A 36 -13.17 15.23 2.99
CA LEU A 36 -13.25 13.90 3.61
C LEU A 36 -13.60 12.82 2.58
N VAL A 37 -14.55 13.09 1.68
CA VAL A 37 -14.97 12.14 0.64
C VAL A 37 -13.82 11.86 -0.34
N SER A 38 -13.10 12.90 -0.80
CA SER A 38 -11.96 12.71 -1.69
C SER A 38 -10.84 11.93 -1.02
N TYR A 39 -10.54 12.23 0.25
CA TYR A 39 -9.55 11.49 1.02
C TYR A 39 -9.92 10.02 1.17
N LEU A 40 -11.17 9.72 1.58
CA LEU A 40 -11.64 8.34 1.73
C LEU A 40 -11.65 7.56 0.40
N LEU A 41 -12.01 8.20 -0.71
CA LEU A 41 -11.94 7.61 -2.04
C LEU A 41 -10.50 7.26 -2.43
N ASN A 42 -9.57 8.18 -2.21
CA ASN A 42 -8.15 7.95 -2.48
C ASN A 42 -7.57 6.85 -1.60
N ALA A 43 -7.92 6.84 -0.30
CA ALA A 43 -7.52 5.81 0.63
C ALA A 43 -8.08 4.43 0.26
N ALA A 44 -9.34 4.37 -0.19
CA ALA A 44 -9.96 3.13 -0.67
C ALA A 44 -9.34 2.63 -1.99
N ALA A 45 -9.01 3.55 -2.91
CA ALA A 45 -8.33 3.20 -4.15
C ALA A 45 -6.92 2.65 -3.87
N LEU A 46 -6.15 3.33 -3.00
CA LEU A 46 -4.83 2.89 -2.58
C LEU A 46 -4.89 1.52 -1.89
N PHE A 47 -5.84 1.32 -0.98
CA PHE A 47 -6.09 0.05 -0.32
C PHE A 47 -6.25 -1.11 -1.33
N LEU A 48 -7.09 -0.92 -2.36
CA LEU A 48 -7.35 -1.94 -3.37
C LEU A 48 -6.09 -2.27 -4.18
N VAL A 49 -5.31 -1.23 -4.54
CA VAL A 49 -4.06 -1.39 -5.29
C VAL A 49 -3.02 -2.12 -4.45
N GLU A 50 -2.79 -1.70 -3.21
CA GLU A 50 -1.86 -2.36 -2.29
C GLU A 50 -2.26 -3.81 -2.03
N ALA A 51 -3.54 -4.06 -1.75
CA ALA A 51 -4.07 -5.40 -1.56
C ALA A 51 -3.80 -6.26 -2.80
N GLY A 52 -4.03 -5.74 -4.01
CA GLY A 52 -3.73 -6.42 -5.26
C GLY A 52 -2.25 -6.77 -5.45
N ILE A 53 -1.35 -5.85 -5.08
CA ILE A 53 0.11 -6.08 -5.09
C ILE A 53 0.47 -7.22 -4.13
N TYR A 54 -0.06 -7.20 -2.90
CA TYR A 54 0.15 -8.26 -1.92
C TYR A 54 -0.46 -9.61 -2.33
N VAL A 55 -1.63 -9.62 -2.99
CA VAL A 55 -2.22 -10.82 -3.61
C VAL A 55 -1.25 -11.45 -4.59
N ASN A 56 -0.75 -10.65 -5.55
CA ASN A 56 0.15 -11.14 -6.59
C ASN A 56 1.48 -11.64 -5.99
N LEU A 57 2.02 -10.92 -4.99
CA LEU A 57 3.23 -11.33 -4.29
C LEU A 57 3.05 -12.67 -3.59
N ALA A 58 1.97 -12.82 -2.80
CA ALA A 58 1.68 -14.03 -2.05
C ALA A 58 1.37 -15.23 -2.96
N TYR A 59 0.71 -14.99 -4.09
CA TYR A 59 0.45 -15.98 -5.13
C TYR A 59 1.75 -16.50 -5.77
N ARG A 60 2.66 -15.59 -6.15
CA ARG A 60 3.94 -15.94 -6.81
C ARG A 60 5.02 -16.44 -5.85
N ALA A 61 4.92 -16.12 -4.55
CA ALA A 61 5.94 -16.47 -3.57
C ALA A 61 5.97 -17.98 -3.29
N SER A 62 6.97 -18.70 -3.82
CA SER A 62 7.03 -20.16 -3.69
C SER A 62 7.23 -20.68 -2.25
N SER A 63 7.76 -19.87 -1.33
CA SER A 63 7.87 -20.20 0.11
C SER A 63 7.68 -18.94 0.95
N ARG A 64 7.11 -19.10 2.16
CA ARG A 64 6.96 -18.03 3.18
C ARG A 64 6.38 -16.69 2.65
N PRO A 65 5.18 -16.70 2.03
CA PRO A 65 4.57 -15.50 1.44
C PRO A 65 4.36 -14.37 2.45
N TRP A 66 4.01 -14.68 3.70
CA TRP A 66 3.90 -13.69 4.78
C TRP A 66 5.20 -12.93 5.04
N LEU A 67 6.35 -13.62 5.03
CA LEU A 67 7.64 -12.96 5.22
C LEU A 67 8.02 -12.08 4.02
N HIS A 68 7.69 -12.51 2.80
CA HIS A 68 7.96 -11.71 1.61
C HIS A 68 7.08 -10.46 1.56
N ALA A 69 5.80 -10.58 1.91
CA ALA A 69 4.88 -9.47 1.99
C ALA A 69 5.30 -8.47 3.07
N GLY A 70 5.65 -8.96 4.27
CA GLY A 70 6.20 -8.11 5.33
C GLY A 70 7.51 -7.42 4.94
N ALA A 71 8.43 -8.13 4.28
CA ALA A 71 9.68 -7.54 3.79
C ALA A 71 9.45 -6.47 2.72
N ALA A 72 8.48 -6.68 1.82
CA ALA A 72 8.12 -5.67 0.82
C ALA A 72 7.50 -4.43 1.46
N ALA A 73 6.63 -4.61 2.47
CA ALA A 73 6.04 -3.52 3.23
C ALA A 73 7.11 -2.70 3.99
N LEU A 74 8.03 -3.36 4.69
CA LEU A 74 9.13 -2.69 5.40
C LEU A 74 10.05 -1.92 4.46
N LEU A 75 10.39 -2.49 3.30
CA LEU A 75 11.19 -1.78 2.29
C LEU A 75 10.46 -0.56 1.73
N ASN A 76 9.15 -0.66 1.52
CA ASN A 76 8.32 0.47 1.10
C ASN A 76 8.33 1.59 2.16
N GLU A 77 8.08 1.26 3.42
CA GLU A 77 8.11 2.20 4.55
C GLU A 77 9.48 2.89 4.69
N LEU A 78 10.58 2.14 4.55
CA LEU A 78 11.92 2.71 4.57
C LEU A 78 12.18 3.67 3.39
N ALA A 79 11.69 3.33 2.20
CA ALA A 79 11.80 4.20 1.02
C ALA A 79 10.97 5.48 1.19
N ALA A 80 9.73 5.36 1.68
CA ALA A 80 8.85 6.48 1.96
C ALA A 80 9.42 7.40 3.05
N GLY A 81 9.89 6.84 4.17
CA GLY A 81 10.58 7.59 5.22
C GLY A 81 11.87 8.24 4.75
N GLY A 82 12.63 7.57 3.87
CA GLY A 82 13.80 8.14 3.22
C GLY A 82 13.47 9.37 2.36
N LEU A 83 12.41 9.32 1.56
CA LEU A 83 11.94 10.51 0.84
C LEU A 83 11.47 11.59 1.80
N PHE A 84 10.72 11.25 2.84
CA PHE A 84 10.27 12.22 3.83
C PHE A 84 11.44 12.98 4.45
N LEU A 85 12.54 12.28 4.77
CA LEU A 85 13.78 12.90 5.28
C LEU A 85 14.49 13.79 4.26
N ILE A 86 14.53 13.37 2.98
CA ILE A 86 15.19 14.14 1.90
C ILE A 86 14.39 15.40 1.55
N PHE A 87 13.07 15.31 1.57
CA PHE A 87 12.15 16.38 1.19
C PHE A 87 11.64 17.19 2.39
N PHE A 88 12.16 16.99 3.61
CA PHE A 88 11.65 17.69 4.79
C PHE A 88 12.01 19.17 4.81
N VAL A 89 11.05 19.97 4.34
CA VAL A 89 10.78 21.37 4.69
C VAL A 89 9.32 21.41 5.18
N ASP A 90 9.14 21.74 6.46
CA ASP A 90 7.93 22.32 7.08
C ASP A 90 6.54 21.74 6.77
N SER A 91 6.29 20.46 7.09
CA SER A 91 4.91 19.93 7.11
C SER A 91 4.54 19.20 8.41
N PHE A 92 4.82 19.85 9.55
CA PHE A 92 4.24 19.51 10.86
C PHE A 92 2.77 19.96 10.95
N GLY A 93 1.91 19.41 10.09
CA GLY A 93 0.49 19.78 10.04
C GLY A 93 -0.48 18.64 9.73
N ALA A 94 0.03 17.43 9.42
CA ALA A 94 -0.86 16.28 9.25
C ALA A 94 -1.47 15.91 10.61
N ALA A 95 -2.80 15.91 10.70
CA ALA A 95 -3.51 15.46 11.89
C ALA A 95 -3.10 14.01 12.16
N TRP A 96 -2.56 13.72 13.34
CA TRP A 96 -2.05 12.40 13.73
C TRP A 96 -3.08 11.27 13.50
N SER A 97 -4.37 11.60 13.53
CA SER A 97 -5.47 10.69 13.22
C SER A 97 -5.45 10.15 11.79
N LEU A 98 -5.03 10.96 10.80
CA LEU A 98 -4.95 10.55 9.39
C LEU A 98 -3.75 9.63 9.14
N ALA A 99 -2.60 9.95 9.73
CA ALA A 99 -1.42 9.08 9.64
C ALA A 99 -1.68 7.68 10.25
N VAL A 100 -2.35 7.62 11.40
CA VAL A 100 -2.76 6.35 12.01
C VAL A 100 -3.74 5.60 11.10
N PHE A 101 -4.67 6.32 10.47
CA PHE A 101 -5.63 5.73 9.54
C PHE A 101 -4.95 5.11 8.29
N ASP A 102 -3.99 5.81 7.70
CA ASP A 102 -3.21 5.32 6.55
C ASP A 102 -2.46 4.02 6.91
N HIS A 103 -1.81 3.96 8.07
CA HIS A 103 -1.16 2.73 8.53
C HIS A 103 -2.14 1.57 8.78
N VAL A 104 -3.33 1.85 9.32
CA VAL A 104 -4.37 0.83 9.51
C VAL A 104 -4.85 0.29 8.15
N ILE A 105 -5.04 1.16 7.17
CA ILE A 105 -5.41 0.78 5.81
C ILE A 105 -4.33 -0.08 5.16
N SER A 106 -3.07 0.34 5.20
CA SER A 106 -1.97 -0.43 4.62
C SER A 106 -1.76 -1.78 5.31
N LEU A 107 -1.95 -1.84 6.64
CA LEU A 107 -1.95 -3.11 7.38
C LEU A 107 -3.10 -4.02 6.94
N ALA A 108 -4.30 -3.47 6.80
CA ALA A 108 -5.46 -4.21 6.31
C ALA A 108 -5.24 -4.73 4.88
N ALA A 109 -4.64 -3.93 4.00
CA ALA A 109 -4.29 -4.31 2.63
C ALA A 109 -3.26 -5.45 2.61
N LEU A 110 -2.23 -5.36 3.46
CA LEU A 110 -1.24 -6.42 3.65
C LEU A 110 -1.88 -7.74 4.08
N LEU A 111 -2.73 -7.71 5.10
CA LEU A 111 -3.40 -8.89 5.63
C LEU A 111 -4.36 -9.51 4.61
N LEU A 112 -5.28 -8.70 4.06
CA LEU A 112 -6.29 -9.15 3.12
C LEU A 112 -5.65 -9.65 1.82
N GLY A 113 -4.70 -8.90 1.28
CA GLY A 113 -4.04 -9.24 0.03
C GLY A 113 -3.22 -10.52 0.15
N THR A 114 -2.39 -10.62 1.20
CA THR A 114 -1.57 -11.82 1.41
C THR A 114 -2.43 -13.07 1.64
N PHE A 115 -3.50 -12.95 2.42
CA PHE A 115 -4.44 -14.04 2.65
C PHE A 115 -5.16 -14.48 1.37
N THR A 116 -5.62 -13.52 0.57
CA THR A 116 -6.32 -13.78 -0.69
C THR A 116 -5.40 -14.44 -1.71
N GLY A 117 -4.15 -13.97 -1.85
CA GLY A 117 -3.14 -14.61 -2.72
C GLY A 117 -2.80 -16.03 -2.30
N LEU A 118 -2.75 -16.29 -0.99
CA LEU A 118 -2.60 -17.64 -0.43
C LEU A 118 -3.79 -18.55 -0.77
N ARG A 119 -5.02 -18.05 -0.66
CA ARG A 119 -6.23 -18.80 -1.02
C ARG A 119 -6.26 -19.13 -2.51
N LEU A 120 -5.99 -18.15 -3.38
CA LEU A 120 -5.95 -18.36 -4.83
C LEU A 120 -4.93 -19.42 -5.24
N ARG A 121 -3.79 -19.48 -4.55
CA ARG A 121 -2.76 -20.49 -4.82
C ARG A 121 -3.20 -21.92 -4.45
N ARG A 122 -4.11 -22.06 -3.48
CA ARG A 122 -4.65 -23.35 -3.02
C ARG A 122 -5.86 -23.81 -3.83
N MET A 123 -6.46 -22.95 -4.66
CA MET A 123 -7.57 -23.34 -5.51
C MET A 123 -7.08 -24.34 -6.58
N PRO A 124 -7.78 -25.46 -6.77
CA PRO A 124 -7.46 -26.39 -7.84
C PRO A 124 -7.53 -25.64 -9.18
N ARG A 125 -6.51 -25.81 -10.03
CA ARG A 125 -6.61 -25.35 -11.41
C ARG A 125 -7.71 -26.15 -12.07
N VAL A 126 -8.84 -25.52 -12.35
CA VAL A 126 -9.83 -26.08 -13.26
C VAL A 126 -9.12 -26.16 -14.61
N SER A 127 -8.72 -27.38 -15.01
CA SER A 127 -8.22 -27.65 -16.34
C SER A 127 -9.37 -27.45 -17.31
N MET A 128 -9.35 -26.34 -18.06
CA MET A 128 -10.08 -26.22 -19.32
C MET A 128 -9.27 -26.90 -20.42
#